data_AF-S5YUG1-F1
#
_entry.id   AF-S5YUG1-F1
#
_cell.length_a   1.000
_cell.length_b   1.000
_cell.length_c   1.000
_cell.angle_alpha   90.00
_cell.angle_beta   90.00
_cell.angle_gamma   90.00
#
_symmetry.space_group_name_H-M   'P 1'
#
loop_
_entity.id
_entity.type
_entity.pdbx_description
1 polymer ?
#
loop_
_entity_poly.entity_id
_entity_poly.type
_entity_poly.pdbx_seq_one_letter_code
_entity_poly.pdbx_strand_id
1 'polypeptide(L)'
;MSRVDPDRVAAARARARVVAARALRARPGLAAGGRLAGRLGAGLAPLPEGLDGTAPETALIADPARAKLVFEAAAAALIAGDLARAITPEVLAALPVPALARAFGLRHRALALPGARADDFARLTGEIRALWADALPAPLCGEYRPTQSLPPIPDAAPAPLPVVSRPKNKAILLPLAPRASGAPHRLALDAALAAFPAAAEDAAP
;
A
#
# COMPACT_ATOMS: atom_id res chain seq x y z
N MET A 1 -1.42 30.23 32.78
CA MET A 1 -0.65 29.13 32.14
C MET A 1 -1.63 28.29 31.34
N SER A 2 -1.57 28.33 30.01
CA SER A 2 -2.45 27.51 29.16
C SER A 2 -1.93 26.08 29.14
N ARG A 3 -2.76 25.09 29.50
CA ARG A 3 -2.43 23.66 29.33
C ARG A 3 -2.35 23.39 27.83
N VAL A 4 -1.20 22.89 27.38
CA VAL A 4 -1.02 22.47 25.99
C VAL A 4 -1.90 21.24 25.75
N ASP A 5 -2.69 21.29 24.68
CA ASP A 5 -3.55 20.20 24.22
C ASP A 5 -2.70 19.01 23.74
N PRO A 6 -2.84 17.81 24.34
CA PRO A 6 -2.04 16.64 24.00
C PRO A 6 -2.22 16.20 22.53
N ASP A 7 -3.42 16.38 21.96
CA ASP A 7 -3.70 15.97 20.58
C ASP A 7 -2.93 16.86 19.59
N ARG A 8 -2.82 18.15 19.90
CA ARG A 8 -1.99 19.09 19.12
C ARG A 8 -0.51 18.73 19.17
N VAL A 9 -0.01 18.25 20.31
CA VAL A 9 1.38 17.80 20.46
C VAL A 9 1.63 16.53 19.65
N ALA A 10 0.71 15.56 19.70
CA ALA A 10 0.81 14.33 18.92
C ALA A 10 0.83 14.63 17.40
N ALA A 11 -0.09 15.46 16.92
CA ALA A 11 -0.15 15.89 15.52
C ALA A 11 1.13 16.66 15.08
N ALA A 12 1.69 17.50 15.96
CA ALA A 12 2.96 18.18 15.67
C ALA A 12 4.14 17.20 15.57
N ARG A 13 4.22 16.20 16.46
CA ARG A 13 5.24 15.15 16.41
C ARG A 13 5.13 14.30 15.14
N ALA A 14 3.92 13.89 14.78
CA ALA A 14 3.64 13.17 13.54
C ALA A 14 4.13 13.94 12.31
N ARG A 15 3.76 15.22 12.18
CA ARG A 15 4.23 16.08 11.09
C ARG A 15 5.75 16.21 11.06
N ALA A 16 6.39 16.38 12.21
CA ALA A 16 7.85 16.46 12.29
C ALA A 16 8.53 15.17 11.78
N ARG A 17 7.99 13.98 12.10
CA ARG A 17 8.49 12.70 11.59
C ARG A 17 8.34 12.58 10.07
N VAL A 18 7.17 12.95 9.54
CA VAL A 18 6.92 12.93 8.09
C VAL A 18 7.85 13.91 7.37
N VAL A 19 8.06 15.11 7.91
CA VAL A 19 9.05 16.07 7.36
C VAL A 19 10.46 15.50 7.37
N ALA A 20 10.88 14.85 8.46
CA ALA A 20 12.19 14.22 8.54
C ALA A 20 12.36 13.09 7.50
N ALA A 21 11.34 12.24 7.34
CA ALA A 21 11.34 11.17 6.34
C ALA A 21 11.42 11.72 4.91
N ARG A 22 10.67 12.78 4.60
CA ARG A 22 10.76 13.49 3.31
C ARG A 22 12.15 14.08 3.06
N ALA A 23 12.75 14.70 4.08
CA ALA A 23 14.09 15.28 3.98
C ALA A 23 15.17 14.22 3.71
N LEU A 24 15.09 13.06 4.37
CA LEU A 24 16.00 11.93 4.13
C LEU A 24 15.85 11.36 2.72
N ARG A 25 14.61 11.25 2.22
CA ARG A 25 14.35 10.83 0.85
C ARG A 25 14.95 11.78 -0.18
N ALA A 26 14.84 13.09 0.05
CA ALA A 26 15.41 14.10 -0.83
C ALA A 26 16.96 14.14 -0.79
N ARG A 27 17.58 13.65 0.29
CA ARG A 27 19.04 13.66 0.50
C ARG A 27 19.51 12.34 1.12
N PRO A 28 19.62 11.26 0.34
CA PRO A 28 20.12 9.98 0.84
C PRO A 28 21.57 10.12 1.34
N GLY A 29 21.89 9.53 2.50
CA GLY A 29 23.24 9.55 3.10
C GLY A 29 23.42 10.47 4.31
N LEU A 30 22.39 11.24 4.70
CA LEU A 30 22.40 12.01 5.95
C LEU A 30 21.81 11.17 7.10
N ALA A 31 22.47 11.17 8.26
CA ALA A 31 21.93 10.52 9.46
C ALA A 31 20.63 11.22 9.91
N ALA A 32 19.61 10.43 10.23
CA ALA A 32 18.27 10.86 10.62
C ALA A 32 18.19 11.55 12.01
N GLY A 33 19.27 12.16 12.49
CA GLY A 33 19.39 12.69 13.85
C GLY A 33 19.64 14.19 13.92
N GLY A 34 18.92 14.87 14.83
CA GLY A 34 19.27 16.20 15.34
C GLY A 34 18.67 17.42 14.60
N ARG A 35 19.22 18.61 14.90
CA ARG A 35 18.80 19.94 14.36
C ARG A 35 18.84 20.02 12.82
N LEU A 36 19.48 19.07 12.16
CA LEU A 36 19.62 19.01 10.71
C LEU A 36 18.29 18.69 10.01
N ALA A 37 17.47 17.78 10.55
CA ALA A 37 16.19 17.39 9.93
C ALA A 37 15.22 18.60 9.83
N GLY A 38 15.17 19.44 10.86
CA GLY A 38 14.36 20.67 10.86
C GLY A 38 14.85 21.69 9.84
N ARG A 39 16.18 21.84 9.68
CA ARG A 39 16.77 22.71 8.65
C ARG A 39 16.59 22.19 7.23
N LEU A 40 16.63 20.87 7.05
CA LEU A 40 16.43 20.23 5.74
C LEU A 40 14.97 20.30 5.29
N GLY A 41 14.03 20.38 6.23
CA GLY A 41 12.61 20.59 5.95
C GLY A 41 12.27 21.99 5.40
N ALA A 42 13.15 22.99 5.55
CA ALA A 42 12.87 24.38 5.18
C ALA A 42 12.65 24.60 3.67
N GLY A 43 13.05 23.65 2.82
CA GLY A 43 12.82 23.68 1.37
C GLY A 43 11.70 22.74 0.89
N LEU A 44 11.00 22.07 1.81
CA LEU A 44 9.93 21.14 1.47
C LEU A 44 8.58 21.85 1.46
N ALA A 45 7.68 21.44 0.56
CA ALA A 45 6.30 21.94 0.56
C ALA A 45 5.64 21.67 1.92
N PRO A 46 4.84 22.61 2.46
CA PRO A 46 4.24 22.48 3.78
C PRO A 46 3.27 21.30 3.85
N LEU A 47 3.19 20.66 5.02
CA LEU A 47 2.21 19.61 5.31
C LEU A 47 0.92 20.22 5.88
N PRO A 48 -0.25 19.62 5.61
CA PRO A 48 -1.51 20.08 6.19
C PRO A 48 -1.47 20.03 7.72
N GLU A 49 -2.11 21.01 8.38
CA GLU A 49 -2.08 21.10 9.85
C GLU A 49 -2.76 19.93 10.56
N GLY A 50 -3.82 19.40 9.95
CA GLY A 50 -4.57 18.23 10.43
C GLY A 50 -4.03 16.89 9.91
N LEU A 51 -2.74 16.78 9.58
CA LEU A 51 -2.17 15.50 9.16
C LEU A 51 -2.24 14.49 10.32
N ASP A 52 -3.09 13.49 10.17
CA ASP A 52 -3.14 12.36 11.08
C ASP A 52 -1.99 11.40 10.79
N GLY A 53 -0.96 11.42 11.66
CA GLY A 53 0.16 10.49 11.59
C GLY A 53 -0.14 9.09 12.11
N THR A 54 -1.32 8.88 12.69
CA THR A 54 -1.79 7.54 13.11
C THR A 54 -2.53 6.82 11.99
N ALA A 55 -2.96 7.54 10.96
CA ALA A 55 -3.51 6.95 9.75
C ALA A 55 -2.53 5.90 9.17
N PRO A 56 -2.99 4.67 8.87
CA PRO A 56 -2.11 3.60 8.41
C PRO A 56 -1.27 3.98 7.19
N GLU A 57 -1.83 4.78 6.29
CA GLU A 57 -1.20 5.23 5.06
C GLU A 57 -0.03 6.19 5.33
N THR A 58 -0.19 7.15 6.24
CA THR A 58 0.84 8.14 6.56
C THR A 58 1.95 7.53 7.42
N ALA A 59 1.63 6.54 8.25
CA ALA A 59 2.60 5.81 9.06
C ALA A 59 3.68 5.10 8.22
N LEU A 60 3.35 4.66 6.99
CA LEU A 60 4.33 4.06 6.07
C LEU A 60 5.40 5.04 5.59
N ILE A 61 5.14 6.35 5.65
CA ILE A 61 6.13 7.36 5.23
C ILE A 61 7.33 7.38 6.19
N ALA A 62 7.06 7.24 7.48
CA ALA A 62 8.08 7.28 8.52
C ALA A 62 8.90 5.98 8.61
N ASP A 63 8.38 4.86 8.08
CA ASP A 63 9.02 3.55 8.14
C ASP A 63 9.10 2.89 6.74
N PRO A 64 10.20 3.14 5.99
CA PRO A 64 10.41 2.57 4.67
C PRO A 64 10.51 1.04 4.67
N ALA A 65 11.01 0.43 5.75
CA ALA A 65 11.13 -1.02 5.85
C ALA A 65 9.75 -1.66 5.96
N ARG A 66 8.88 -1.10 6.79
CA ARG A 66 7.47 -1.51 6.88
C ARG A 66 6.71 -1.24 5.59
N ALA A 67 6.91 -0.08 4.96
CA ALA A 67 6.30 0.22 3.66
C ALA A 67 6.62 -0.87 2.62
N LYS A 68 7.90 -1.27 2.53
CA LYS A 68 8.34 -2.37 1.67
C LYS A 68 7.59 -3.67 1.99
N LEU A 69 7.52 -4.07 3.25
CA LEU A 69 6.82 -5.29 3.68
C LEU A 69 5.34 -5.27 3.29
N VAL A 70 4.65 -4.14 3.51
CA VAL A 70 3.23 -3.97 3.18
C VAL A 70 3.00 -4.11 1.68
N PHE A 71 3.80 -3.42 0.85
CA PHE A 71 3.64 -3.47 -0.61
C PHE A 71 3.95 -4.86 -1.18
N GLU A 72 5.02 -5.50 -0.71
CA GLU A 72 5.39 -6.86 -1.11
C GLU A 72 4.33 -7.89 -0.69
N ALA A 73 3.78 -7.77 0.53
CA ALA A 73 2.72 -8.65 1.02
C ALA A 73 1.42 -8.50 0.20
N ALA A 74 1.00 -7.27 -0.07
CA ALA A 74 -0.17 -7.00 -0.90
C ALA A 74 0.03 -7.58 -2.33
N ALA A 75 1.18 -7.34 -2.95
CA ALA A 75 1.49 -7.91 -4.27
C ALA A 75 1.50 -9.45 -4.25
N ALA A 76 2.06 -10.06 -3.21
CA ALA A 76 2.06 -11.52 -3.05
C ALA A 76 0.65 -12.11 -2.90
N ALA A 77 -0.29 -11.40 -2.26
CA ALA A 77 -1.69 -11.83 -2.21
C ALA A 77 -2.35 -11.83 -3.58
N LEU A 78 -2.01 -10.88 -4.45
CA LEU A 78 -2.55 -10.80 -5.82
C LEU A 78 -2.04 -11.94 -6.71
N ILE A 79 -0.78 -12.39 -6.53
CA ILE A 79 -0.21 -13.53 -7.27
C ILE A 79 -0.38 -14.88 -6.55
N ALA A 80 -1.14 -14.92 -5.45
CA ALA A 80 -1.22 -16.10 -4.59
C ALA A 80 -1.74 -17.36 -5.30
N GLY A 81 -2.49 -17.20 -6.39
CA GLY A 81 -2.91 -18.32 -7.24
C GLY A 81 -1.75 -19.04 -7.91
N ASP A 82 -0.69 -18.32 -8.30
CA ASP A 82 0.53 -18.88 -8.87
C ASP A 82 1.45 -19.44 -7.78
N LEU A 83 1.56 -18.73 -6.64
CA LEU A 83 2.27 -19.22 -5.46
C LEU A 83 1.74 -20.58 -4.99
N ALA A 84 0.42 -20.75 -4.97
CA ALA A 84 -0.23 -21.99 -4.54
C ALA A 84 -0.02 -23.16 -5.53
N ARG A 85 0.37 -22.89 -6.78
CA ARG A 85 0.69 -23.91 -7.78
C ARG A 85 2.12 -24.41 -7.68
N ALA A 86 3.00 -23.69 -6.97
CA ALA A 86 4.34 -24.17 -6.69
C ALA A 86 4.27 -25.31 -5.67
N ILE A 87 4.41 -26.54 -6.17
CA ILE A 87 4.18 -27.77 -5.39
C ILE A 87 5.34 -28.05 -4.42
N THR A 88 6.57 -27.67 -4.77
CA THR A 88 7.77 -27.98 -3.97
C THR A 88 8.39 -26.73 -3.33
N PRO A 89 9.05 -26.87 -2.16
CA PRO A 89 9.76 -25.77 -1.50
C PRO A 89 10.84 -25.12 -2.38
N GLU A 90 11.49 -25.89 -3.25
CA GLU A 90 12.55 -25.42 -4.16
C GLU A 90 11.97 -24.50 -5.23
N VAL A 91 10.83 -24.89 -5.82
CA VAL A 91 10.13 -24.05 -6.81
C VAL A 91 9.63 -22.77 -6.15
N LEU A 92 9.08 -22.87 -4.94
CA LEU A 92 8.68 -21.69 -4.17
C LEU A 92 9.88 -20.77 -3.90
N ALA A 93 11.03 -21.32 -3.53
CA ALA A 93 12.25 -20.57 -3.22
C ALA A 93 12.87 -19.87 -4.44
N ALA A 94 12.63 -20.40 -5.65
CA ALA A 94 13.08 -19.78 -6.89
C ALA A 94 12.23 -18.57 -7.32
N LEU A 95 11.03 -18.38 -6.76
CA LEU A 95 10.17 -17.25 -7.10
C LEU A 95 10.76 -15.93 -6.61
N PRO A 96 10.56 -14.81 -7.34
CA PRO A 96 11.06 -13.48 -6.97
C PRO A 96 10.26 -12.83 -5.82
N VAL A 97 9.77 -13.62 -4.87
CA VAL A 97 8.85 -13.20 -3.80
C VAL A 97 9.46 -13.52 -2.44
N PRO A 98 9.69 -12.52 -1.57
CA PRO A 98 10.26 -12.73 -0.24
C PRO A 98 9.44 -13.71 0.61
N ALA A 99 10.09 -14.44 1.51
CA ALA A 99 9.45 -15.50 2.32
C ALA A 99 8.23 -15.00 3.12
N LEU A 100 8.35 -13.85 3.78
CA LEU A 100 7.24 -13.25 4.55
C LEU A 100 6.05 -12.88 3.65
N ALA A 101 6.32 -12.30 2.49
CA ALA A 101 5.30 -11.94 1.51
C ALA A 101 4.60 -13.19 0.95
N ARG A 102 5.35 -14.27 0.64
CA ARG A 102 4.78 -15.56 0.21
C ARG A 102 3.82 -16.12 1.26
N ALA A 103 4.23 -16.18 2.53
CA ALA A 103 3.39 -16.67 3.61
C ALA A 103 2.11 -15.83 3.77
N PHE A 104 2.21 -14.51 3.66
CA PHE A 104 1.05 -13.63 3.66
C PHE A 104 0.12 -13.90 2.46
N GLY A 105 0.67 -13.99 1.26
CA GLY A 105 -0.10 -14.21 0.03
C GLY A 105 -0.88 -15.52 0.06
N LEU A 106 -0.26 -16.62 0.49
CA LEU A 106 -0.92 -17.92 0.62
C LEU A 106 -2.10 -17.89 1.61
N ARG A 107 -1.99 -17.16 2.73
CA ARG A 107 -3.10 -16.95 3.68
C ARG A 107 -4.24 -16.12 3.09
N HIS A 108 -3.93 -15.20 2.18
CA HIS A 108 -4.89 -14.27 1.56
C HIS A 108 -5.23 -14.64 0.11
N ARG A 109 -5.14 -15.93 -0.25
CA ARG A 109 -5.36 -16.44 -1.62
C ARG A 109 -6.70 -16.01 -2.26
N ALA A 110 -7.71 -15.68 -1.46
CA ALA A 110 -9.01 -15.21 -1.95
C ALA A 110 -8.93 -13.86 -2.69
N LEU A 111 -7.84 -13.10 -2.46
CA LEU A 111 -7.56 -11.82 -3.11
C LEU A 111 -6.80 -11.98 -4.44
N ALA A 112 -6.44 -13.20 -4.82
CA ALA A 112 -5.65 -13.45 -6.02
C ALA A 112 -6.34 -12.94 -7.29
N LEU A 113 -5.54 -12.34 -8.17
CA LEU A 113 -5.96 -11.93 -9.50
C LEU A 113 -5.95 -13.16 -10.43
N PRO A 114 -7.03 -13.40 -11.19
CA PRO A 114 -7.03 -14.43 -12.20
C PRO A 114 -5.92 -14.18 -13.23
N GLY A 115 -5.04 -15.17 -13.40
CA GLY A 115 -3.98 -15.13 -14.42
C GLY A 115 -2.71 -14.37 -14.05
N ALA A 116 -2.65 -13.72 -12.88
CA ALA A 116 -1.41 -13.07 -12.41
C ALA A 116 -0.34 -14.13 -12.08
N ARG A 117 0.90 -13.85 -12.47
CA ARG A 117 2.05 -14.75 -12.35
C ARG A 117 3.12 -14.18 -11.41
N ALA A 118 4.03 -15.03 -10.93
CA ALA A 118 5.14 -14.59 -10.10
C ALA A 118 6.01 -13.50 -10.76
N ASP A 119 6.16 -13.53 -12.09
CA ASP A 119 6.90 -12.51 -12.85
C ASP A 119 6.25 -11.11 -12.79
N ASP A 120 4.95 -11.04 -12.48
CA ASP A 120 4.23 -9.77 -12.31
C ASP A 120 4.55 -9.07 -10.97
N PHE A 121 5.27 -9.74 -10.05
CA PHE A 121 5.44 -9.28 -8.68
C PHE A 121 5.99 -7.84 -8.56
N ALA A 122 7.03 -7.51 -9.33
CA ALA A 122 7.62 -6.18 -9.31
C ALA A 122 6.65 -5.11 -9.84
N ARG A 123 5.91 -5.42 -10.92
CA ARG A 123 4.88 -4.54 -11.49
C ARG A 123 3.75 -4.29 -10.50
N LEU A 124 3.21 -5.36 -9.91
CA LEU A 124 2.11 -5.29 -8.94
C LEU A 124 2.52 -4.53 -7.66
N THR A 125 3.76 -4.69 -7.21
CA THR A 125 4.30 -3.89 -6.10
C THR A 125 4.29 -2.40 -6.45
N GLY A 126 4.66 -2.04 -7.69
CA GLY A 126 4.58 -0.67 -8.19
C GLY A 126 3.16 -0.13 -8.25
N GLU A 127 2.20 -0.93 -8.71
CA GLU A 127 0.77 -0.57 -8.77
C GLU A 127 0.18 -0.35 -7.38
N ILE A 128 0.47 -1.24 -6.42
CA ILE A 128 0.06 -1.07 -5.02
C ILE A 128 0.66 0.21 -4.42
N ARG A 129 1.93 0.49 -4.70
CA ARG A 129 2.59 1.72 -4.23
C ARG A 129 1.96 2.97 -4.82
N ALA A 130 1.57 2.95 -6.10
CA ALA A 130 0.87 4.08 -6.73
C ALA A 130 -0.50 4.30 -6.09
N LEU A 131 -1.25 3.22 -5.85
CA LEU A 131 -2.54 3.28 -5.19
C LEU A 131 -2.43 3.84 -3.76
N TRP A 132 -1.39 3.45 -3.02
CA TRP A 132 -1.09 4.03 -1.72
C TRP A 132 -0.74 5.53 -1.83
N ALA A 133 0.10 5.92 -2.79
CA ALA A 133 0.49 7.31 -2.98
C ALA A 133 -0.71 8.21 -3.32
N ASP A 134 -1.64 7.73 -4.15
CA ASP A 134 -2.86 8.46 -4.52
C ASP A 134 -3.82 8.65 -3.32
N ALA A 135 -3.70 7.84 -2.27
CA ALA A 135 -4.47 7.99 -1.03
C ALA A 135 -3.86 9.01 -0.04
N LEU A 136 -2.64 9.49 -0.28
CA LEU A 136 -1.98 10.46 0.59
C LEU A 136 -2.50 11.89 0.33
N PRO A 137 -2.56 12.75 1.37
CA PRO A 137 -2.90 14.15 1.16
C PRO A 137 -1.79 14.88 0.39
N ALA A 138 -2.14 15.93 -0.36
CA ALA A 138 -1.14 16.83 -0.95
C ALA A 138 -0.25 17.45 0.16
N PRO A 139 1.06 17.64 -0.08
CA PRO A 139 1.82 17.38 -1.32
C PRO A 139 2.34 15.93 -1.46
N LEU A 140 2.08 15.06 -0.48
CA LEU A 140 2.69 13.73 -0.38
C LEU A 140 2.30 12.81 -1.54
N CYS A 141 1.08 12.93 -2.06
CA CYS A 141 0.65 12.15 -3.21
C CYS A 141 1.60 12.30 -4.41
N GLY A 142 1.99 13.54 -4.76
CA GLY A 142 2.91 13.80 -5.87
C GLY A 142 4.34 13.35 -5.60
N GLU A 143 4.82 13.47 -4.36
CA GLU A 143 6.19 13.11 -3.99
C GLU A 143 6.44 11.59 -3.99
N TYR A 144 5.41 10.82 -3.63
CA TYR A 144 5.52 9.38 -3.43
C TYR A 144 5.03 8.56 -4.62
N ARG A 145 4.27 9.17 -5.54
CA ARG A 145 3.85 8.56 -6.80
C ARG A 145 5.10 8.13 -7.59
N PRO A 146 5.15 6.87 -8.07
CA PRO A 146 6.28 6.42 -8.89
C PRO A 146 6.36 7.26 -10.18
N THR A 147 7.56 7.74 -10.52
CA THR A 147 7.85 8.55 -11.72
C THR A 147 7.89 7.74 -13.01
N GLN A 148 7.95 6.41 -12.93
CA GLN A 148 7.70 5.56 -14.07
C GLN A 148 6.20 5.55 -14.31
N SER A 149 5.80 6.09 -15.45
CA SER A 149 4.44 6.06 -15.99
C SER A 149 3.91 4.63 -15.93
N LEU A 150 3.22 4.27 -14.85
CA LEU A 150 2.41 3.06 -14.83
C LEU A 150 1.38 3.23 -15.94
N PRO A 151 1.16 2.20 -16.78
CA PRO A 151 0.04 2.25 -17.72
C PRO A 151 -1.21 2.61 -16.92
N PRO A 152 -2.07 3.53 -17.42
CA PRO A 152 -3.29 3.86 -16.72
C PRO A 152 -4.03 2.55 -16.45
N ILE A 153 -4.33 2.30 -15.17
CA ILE A 153 -5.24 1.21 -14.80
C ILE A 153 -6.51 1.50 -15.60
N PRO A 154 -6.90 0.65 -16.57
CA PRO A 154 -7.98 1.00 -17.48
C PRO A 154 -9.24 1.21 -16.66
N ASP A 155 -9.73 2.45 -16.71
CA ASP A 155 -11.02 2.84 -16.19
C ASP A 155 -12.05 2.15 -17.09
N ALA A 156 -12.56 1.01 -16.62
CA ALA A 156 -13.45 0.19 -17.42
C ALA A 156 -14.79 0.94 -17.55
N ALA A 157 -14.97 1.64 -18.68
CA ALA A 157 -16.29 2.05 -19.12
C ALA A 157 -17.19 0.80 -19.15
N PRO A 158 -18.44 0.88 -18.64
CA PRO A 158 -19.32 -0.27 -18.58
C PRO A 158 -19.59 -0.76 -20.00
N ALA A 159 -19.06 -1.95 -20.33
CA ALA A 159 -19.35 -2.59 -21.60
C ALA A 159 -20.86 -2.88 -21.70
N PRO A 160 -21.51 -2.60 -22.84
CA PRO A 160 -22.92 -2.97 -23.03
C PRO A 160 -23.04 -4.50 -23.05
N LEU A 161 -23.91 -5.01 -22.18
CA LEU A 161 -24.18 -6.44 -22.02
C LEU A 161 -24.78 -7.03 -23.30
N PRO A 162 -24.37 -8.22 -23.77
CA PRO A 162 -25.07 -8.93 -24.82
C PRO A 162 -26.42 -9.42 -24.29
N VAL A 163 -27.51 -8.99 -24.93
CA VAL A 163 -28.86 -9.50 -24.67
C VAL A 163 -28.94 -10.93 -25.21
N VAL A 164 -28.80 -11.91 -24.33
CA VAL A 164 -29.02 -13.32 -24.65
C VAL A 164 -30.39 -13.74 -24.13
N SER A 165 -31.32 -13.94 -25.05
CA SER A 165 -32.63 -14.55 -24.81
C SER A 165 -32.47 -15.96 -24.22
N ARG A 166 -33.02 -16.16 -23.02
CA ARG A 166 -32.98 -17.45 -22.28
C ARG A 166 -34.06 -18.43 -22.77
N PRO A 167 -33.80 -19.75 -22.78
CA PRO A 167 -34.81 -20.74 -22.43
C PRO A 167 -34.76 -21.07 -20.92
N LYS A 168 -35.92 -21.44 -20.39
CA LYS A 168 -36.22 -21.66 -18.97
C LYS A 168 -35.49 -22.90 -18.44
N ASN A 169 -34.52 -22.71 -17.55
CA ASN A 169 -34.23 -23.69 -16.50
C ASN A 169 -33.77 -22.98 -15.23
N LYS A 170 -34.43 -23.30 -14.12
CA LYS A 170 -34.24 -22.71 -12.79
C LYS A 170 -32.92 -23.20 -12.19
N ALA A 171 -31.81 -22.58 -12.56
CA ALA A 171 -30.65 -22.49 -11.69
C ALA A 171 -30.61 -21.05 -11.17
N ILE A 172 -30.70 -20.89 -9.85
CA ILE A 172 -30.43 -19.61 -9.20
C ILE A 172 -28.93 -19.35 -9.38
N LEU A 173 -28.57 -18.77 -10.52
CA LEU A 173 -27.28 -18.13 -10.72
C LEU A 173 -27.35 -16.81 -9.97
N LEU A 174 -26.80 -16.78 -8.75
CA LEU A 174 -26.44 -15.52 -8.12
C LEU A 174 -25.52 -14.78 -9.10
N PRO A 175 -25.88 -13.57 -9.57
CA PRO A 175 -24.96 -12.77 -10.36
C PRO A 175 -23.79 -12.40 -9.45
N LEU A 176 -22.62 -12.99 -9.69
CA LEU A 176 -21.37 -12.53 -9.11
C LEU A 176 -21.23 -11.05 -9.50
N ALA A 177 -21.27 -10.18 -8.50
CA ALA A 177 -21.15 -8.74 -8.70
C ALA A 177 -19.88 -8.46 -9.54
N PRO A 178 -19.97 -7.55 -10.53
CA PRO A 178 -18.82 -7.19 -11.34
C PRO A 178 -17.76 -6.58 -10.43
N ARG A 179 -16.62 -7.27 -10.26
CA ARG A 179 -15.45 -6.76 -9.54
C ARG A 179 -14.90 -5.57 -10.32
N ALA A 180 -15.02 -4.37 -9.77
CA ALA A 180 -14.29 -3.20 -10.26
C ALA A 180 -12.79 -3.52 -10.33
N SER A 181 -12.12 -3.18 -11.44
CA SER A 181 -10.75 -3.60 -11.73
C SER A 181 -9.69 -3.09 -10.74
N GLY A 182 -10.03 -2.13 -9.85
CA GLY A 182 -9.18 -1.66 -8.75
C GLY A 182 -9.50 -2.26 -7.36
N ALA A 183 -10.66 -2.91 -7.19
CA ALA A 183 -11.08 -3.48 -5.91
C ALA A 183 -10.09 -4.49 -5.30
N PRO A 184 -9.53 -5.47 -6.06
CA PRO A 184 -8.62 -6.45 -5.46
C PRO A 184 -7.30 -5.81 -5.01
N HIS A 185 -6.78 -4.82 -5.73
CA HIS A 185 -5.56 -4.10 -5.35
C HIS A 185 -5.75 -3.32 -4.05
N ARG A 186 -6.85 -2.56 -3.94
CA ARG A 186 -7.16 -1.84 -2.70
C ARG A 186 -7.39 -2.79 -1.53
N LEU A 187 -8.16 -3.86 -1.72
CA LEU A 187 -8.41 -4.87 -0.68
C LEU A 187 -7.11 -5.57 -0.22
N ALA A 188 -6.19 -5.86 -1.14
CA ALA A 188 -4.89 -6.42 -0.79
C ALA A 188 -4.02 -5.44 -0.01
N LEU A 189 -4.02 -4.15 -0.37
CA LEU A 189 -3.33 -3.11 0.39
C LEU A 189 -3.92 -2.97 1.79
N ASP A 190 -5.24 -2.87 1.92
CA ASP A 190 -5.92 -2.72 3.21
C ASP A 190 -5.68 -3.94 4.11
N ALA A 191 -5.72 -5.16 3.56
CA ALA A 191 -5.38 -6.38 4.31
C ALA A 191 -3.92 -6.39 4.78
N ALA A 192 -2.98 -5.92 3.95
CA ALA A 192 -1.58 -5.83 4.33
C ALA A 192 -1.34 -4.74 5.40
N LEU A 193 -1.99 -3.57 5.27
CA LEU A 193 -1.93 -2.50 6.28
C LEU A 193 -2.42 -2.98 7.64
N ALA A 194 -3.50 -3.78 7.67
CA ALA A 194 -4.04 -4.36 8.90
C ALA A 194 -3.12 -5.43 9.52
N ALA A 195 -2.45 -6.23 8.70
CA ALA A 195 -1.59 -7.31 9.16
C ALA A 195 -0.20 -6.85 9.63
N PHE A 196 0.28 -5.71 9.14
CA PHE A 196 1.53 -5.10 9.56
C PHE A 196 1.23 -3.75 10.21
N PRO A 197 0.67 -3.73 11.44
CA PRO A 197 0.37 -2.48 12.14
C PRO A 197 1.64 -1.70 12.46
N ALA A 198 1.49 -0.40 12.71
CA ALA A 198 2.59 0.39 13.25
C ALA A 198 2.98 -0.24 14.60
N ALA A 199 4.27 -0.30 14.92
CA ALA A 199 4.64 -0.56 16.30
C ALA A 199 3.87 0.45 17.16
N ALA A 200 3.01 -0.04 18.06
CA ALA A 200 2.46 0.80 19.09
C ALA A 200 3.67 1.35 19.83
N GLU A 201 3.92 2.67 19.72
CA GLU A 201 4.92 3.27 20.58
C GLU A 201 4.46 2.97 22.00
N ASP A 202 5.27 2.19 22.71
CA ASP A 202 5.16 1.99 24.13
C ASP A 202 4.88 3.35 24.77
N ALA A 203 3.85 3.36 25.60
CA ALA A 203 3.66 4.36 26.63
C ALA A 203 4.90 4.35 27.54
N ALA A 204 5.96 5.02 27.12
CA ALA A 204 7.07 5.36 27.99
C ALA A 204 6.66 6.65 28.74
N PRO A 205 6.62 6.61 30.08
CA PRO A 205 6.15 7.71 30.93
C PRO A 205 7.01 8.97 30.83
#